data_AF-A0A2K3Q171-F1
#
_entry.id   AF-A0A2K3Q171-F1
#
_cell.length_a   1.000
_cell.length_b   1.000
_cell.length_c   1.000
_cell.angle_alpha   90.00
_cell.angle_beta   90.00
_cell.angle_gamma   90.00
#
_symmetry.space_group_name_H-M   'P 1'
#
loop_
_entity.id
_entity.type
_entity.pdbx_description
1 polymer ?
#
loop_
_entity_poly.entity_id
_entity_poly.type
_entity_poly.pdbx_seq_one_letter_code
_entity_poly.pdbx_strand_id
1 'polypeptide(L)'
;MARKQAILLLCIAALSMSHSWVERLMVFHTDGAMVGAPGYARGTVSRLDPSFNDFQMQHLLPQSSESGITPTDRICKATQTIGNYTAEFPSLQAWPGAFIALQYQENGHVTLPQLTPQKKDSGTVYIYGTSSPSDEDTLASIHRVWNEHGTGGDGRGRLLVSRRFDDGQRYQINEGPISKERQNRYHKVAMDPQGADLWCQNDLRLPLDVRRRYSLYWVWDWPTAPSDALPEGKAEIYTSCVDVDIVSDIEQGKMSFVDGQDLNLAGIKEQLVDKE
;
A
#
# COMPACT_ATOMS: atom_id res chain seq x y z
N MET A 1 -2.54 40.84 -43.93
CA MET A 1 -3.45 39.70 -43.68
C MET A 1 -2.72 38.72 -42.75
N ALA A 2 -2.91 38.85 -41.44
CA ALA A 2 -2.16 38.07 -40.45
C ALA A 2 -2.81 36.68 -40.28
N ARG A 3 -2.08 35.61 -40.62
CA ARG A 3 -2.52 34.22 -40.37
C ARG A 3 -2.40 33.94 -38.87
N LYS A 4 -3.55 33.85 -38.20
CA LYS A 4 -3.66 33.27 -36.86
C LYS A 4 -3.33 31.78 -36.97
N GLN A 5 -2.17 31.37 -36.49
CA GLN A 5 -1.87 29.95 -36.27
C GLN A 5 -2.65 29.52 -35.02
N ALA A 6 -3.64 28.65 -35.21
CA ALA A 6 -4.29 27.95 -34.12
C ALA A 6 -3.29 26.93 -33.56
N ILE A 7 -2.79 27.18 -32.34
CA ILE A 7 -2.04 26.19 -31.57
C ILE A 7 -3.06 25.16 -31.08
N LEU A 8 -3.10 24.01 -31.74
CA LEU A 8 -3.80 22.83 -31.24
C LEU A 8 -2.99 22.30 -30.05
N LEU A 9 -3.40 22.63 -28.82
CA LEU A 9 -2.91 21.94 -27.63
C LEU A 9 -3.39 20.48 -27.72
N LEU A 10 -2.47 19.59 -28.11
CA LEU A 10 -2.64 18.17 -27.96
C LEU A 10 -2.52 17.86 -26.46
N CYS A 11 -3.65 17.76 -25.76
CA CYS A 11 -3.68 17.18 -24.42
C CYS A 11 -3.27 15.71 -24.55
N ILE A 12 -1.99 15.43 -24.39
CA ILE A 12 -1.50 14.08 -24.12
C ILE A 12 -2.02 13.77 -22.71
N ALA A 13 -3.22 13.21 -22.63
CA ALA A 13 -3.61 12.46 -21.45
C ALA A 13 -2.58 11.34 -21.35
N ALA A 14 -1.59 11.49 -20.48
CA ALA A 14 -0.77 10.37 -20.08
C ALA A 14 -1.76 9.29 -19.66
N LEU A 15 -1.78 8.18 -20.38
CA LEU A 15 -2.43 6.97 -19.90
C LEU A 15 -1.68 6.62 -18.62
N SER A 16 -2.18 7.10 -17.48
CA SER A 16 -1.61 6.79 -16.18
C SER A 16 -1.75 5.29 -16.04
N MET A 17 -0.64 4.57 -16.24
CA MET A 17 -0.59 3.16 -15.88
C MET A 17 -0.78 3.11 -14.39
N SER A 18 -1.98 2.75 -14.00
CA SER A 18 -2.36 2.70 -12.61
C SER A 18 -1.43 1.77 -11.83
N HIS A 19 -0.85 2.20 -10.72
CA HIS A 19 0.01 1.37 -9.87
C HIS A 19 0.02 1.87 -8.43
N SER A 20 0.43 1.04 -7.47
CA SER A 20 0.63 1.46 -6.08
C SER A 20 1.60 0.50 -5.37
N TRP A 21 2.23 0.98 -4.30
CA TRP A 21 3.09 0.23 -3.38
C TRP A 21 3.12 0.94 -2.04
N VAL A 22 3.63 0.27 -1.01
CA VAL A 22 3.86 0.87 0.32
C VAL A 22 4.97 1.91 0.24
N GLU A 23 4.61 3.17 0.43
CA GLU A 23 5.51 4.33 0.42
C GLU A 23 6.23 4.50 1.77
N ARG A 24 5.51 4.24 2.86
CA ARG A 24 5.98 4.48 4.23
C ARG A 24 5.26 3.60 5.22
N LEU A 25 5.96 3.22 6.27
CA LEU A 25 5.38 2.65 7.48
C LEU A 25 5.58 3.60 8.66
N MET A 26 4.60 3.64 9.55
CA MET A 26 4.66 4.41 10.80
C MET A 26 4.14 3.56 11.96
N VAL A 27 4.64 3.80 13.17
CA VAL A 27 4.06 3.22 14.39
C VAL A 27 3.02 4.17 14.97
N PHE A 28 1.97 3.62 15.58
CA PHE A 28 0.98 4.41 16.31
C PHE A 28 1.35 4.54 17.80
N HIS A 29 1.07 5.72 18.36
CA HIS A 29 0.89 5.91 19.79
C HIS A 29 -0.49 5.37 20.21
N THR A 30 -0.71 5.20 21.51
CA THR A 30 -1.95 4.61 22.05
C THR A 30 -3.19 5.48 21.84
N ASP A 31 -3.03 6.74 21.44
CA ASP A 31 -4.15 7.61 21.03
C ASP A 31 -4.52 7.46 19.54
N GLY A 32 -3.77 6.70 18.76
CA GLY A 32 -3.99 6.53 17.33
C GLY A 32 -3.23 7.53 16.44
N ALA A 33 -2.33 8.34 17.00
CA ALA A 33 -1.44 9.21 16.22
C ALA A 33 -0.21 8.43 15.73
N MET A 34 0.20 8.62 14.48
CA MET A 34 1.48 8.15 13.97
C MET A 34 2.62 8.92 14.63
N VAL A 35 3.62 8.19 15.11
CA VAL A 35 4.77 8.73 15.83
C VAL A 35 6.07 8.03 15.43
N GLY A 36 7.20 8.64 15.82
CA GLY A 36 8.52 8.06 15.63
C GLY A 36 9.07 8.24 14.22
N ALA A 37 10.14 7.49 13.93
CA ALA A 37 10.79 7.50 12.63
C ALA A 37 10.03 6.58 11.65
N PRO A 38 9.95 6.95 10.37
CA PRO A 38 9.34 6.10 9.35
C PRO A 38 10.18 4.86 9.06
N GLY A 39 9.49 3.80 8.63
CA GLY A 39 10.09 2.66 7.95
C GLY A 39 9.68 2.62 6.47
N TYR A 40 10.41 1.84 5.68
CA TYR A 40 10.21 1.80 4.23
C TYR A 40 10.15 0.37 3.69
N ALA A 41 9.72 0.25 2.43
CA ALA A 41 9.84 -1.00 1.70
C ALA A 41 11.30 -1.36 1.44
N ARG A 42 11.57 -2.65 1.22
CA ARG A 42 12.91 -3.10 0.82
C ARG A 42 13.30 -2.40 -0.48
N GLY A 43 14.56 -2.03 -0.63
CA GLY A 43 15.09 -1.43 -1.85
C GLY A 43 14.42 -0.13 -2.29
N THR A 44 13.85 0.64 -1.36
CA THR A 44 13.21 1.92 -1.66
C THR A 44 14.15 2.87 -2.41
N VAL A 45 13.62 3.48 -3.47
CA VAL A 45 14.25 4.56 -4.23
C VAL A 45 13.49 5.86 -3.93
N SER A 46 14.23 6.93 -3.64
CA SER A 46 13.64 8.24 -3.32
C SER A 46 12.87 8.82 -4.50
N ARG A 47 11.66 9.33 -4.27
CA ARG A 47 10.93 10.15 -5.25
C ARG A 47 11.64 11.48 -5.56
N LEU A 48 12.58 11.90 -4.72
CA LEU A 48 13.42 13.08 -4.95
C LEU A 48 14.64 12.78 -5.82
N ASP A 49 14.94 11.51 -6.10
CA ASP A 49 15.99 11.13 -7.04
C ASP A 49 15.58 11.60 -8.45
N PRO A 50 16.40 12.40 -9.16
CA PRO A 50 16.08 12.85 -10.53
C PRO A 50 15.89 11.71 -11.54
N SER A 51 16.42 10.52 -11.25
CA SER A 51 16.26 9.30 -12.06
C SER A 51 15.04 8.46 -11.67
N PHE A 52 14.29 8.89 -10.65
CA PHE A 52 13.13 8.17 -10.15
C PHE A 52 12.10 7.93 -11.26
N ASN A 53 11.64 6.70 -11.35
CA ASN A 53 10.45 6.33 -12.10
C ASN A 53 9.71 5.21 -11.38
N ASP A 54 8.39 5.17 -11.57
CA ASP A 54 7.53 4.27 -10.81
C ASP A 54 7.89 2.78 -11.00
N PHE A 55 8.46 2.38 -12.15
CA PHE A 55 8.88 0.99 -12.40
C PHE A 55 10.01 0.49 -11.49
N GLN A 56 10.74 1.40 -10.83
CA GLN A 56 11.76 1.01 -9.86
C GLN A 56 11.11 0.40 -8.60
N MET A 57 9.93 0.89 -8.22
CA MET A 57 9.21 0.44 -7.03
C MET A 57 8.05 -0.50 -7.34
N GLN A 58 7.34 -0.26 -8.44
CA GLN A 58 6.20 -1.06 -8.87
C GLN A 58 6.59 -2.53 -9.08
N HIS A 59 5.82 -3.43 -8.48
CA HIS A 59 5.82 -4.86 -8.79
C HIS A 59 4.41 -5.29 -9.17
N LEU A 60 4.16 -5.40 -10.48
CA LEU A 60 2.89 -5.83 -11.04
C LEU A 60 2.95 -7.31 -11.42
N LEU A 61 1.96 -8.07 -10.95
CA LEU A 61 1.76 -9.48 -11.23
C LEU A 61 0.38 -9.72 -11.90
N PRO A 62 0.29 -10.66 -12.85
CA PRO A 62 1.41 -11.39 -13.46
C PRO A 62 2.29 -10.46 -14.30
N GLN A 63 3.58 -10.78 -14.43
CA GLN A 63 4.52 -9.96 -15.21
C GLN A 63 4.15 -9.94 -16.71
N SER A 64 3.48 -10.97 -17.20
CA SER A 64 2.89 -11.04 -18.53
C SER A 64 1.38 -11.16 -18.43
N SER A 65 0.66 -10.21 -19.04
CA SER A 65 -0.80 -10.22 -19.05
C SER A 65 -1.42 -11.39 -19.82
N GLU A 66 -0.65 -12.04 -20.69
CA GLU A 66 -1.10 -13.18 -21.49
C GLU A 66 -1.06 -14.51 -20.73
N SER A 67 -0.25 -14.57 -19.66
CA SER A 67 0.15 -15.84 -19.04
C SER A 67 -0.63 -16.18 -17.75
N GLY A 68 -1.40 -15.23 -17.22
CA GLY A 68 -2.01 -15.36 -15.89
C GLY A 68 -0.94 -15.47 -14.78
N ILE A 69 -1.38 -15.62 -13.53
CA ILE A 69 -0.47 -15.86 -12.40
C ILE A 69 0.16 -17.25 -12.54
N THR A 70 1.48 -17.31 -12.48
CA THR A 70 2.26 -18.55 -12.57
C THR A 70 2.76 -18.97 -11.19
N PRO A 71 3.04 -20.27 -10.95
CA PRO A 71 3.63 -20.74 -9.70
C PRO A 71 4.99 -20.11 -9.36
N THR A 72 5.68 -19.54 -10.36
CA THR A 72 7.00 -18.92 -10.24
C THR A 72 6.97 -17.41 -10.02
N ASP A 73 5.80 -16.78 -10.06
CA ASP A 73 5.67 -15.35 -9.81
C ASP A 73 6.05 -15.04 -8.36
N ARG A 74 7.25 -14.44 -8.18
CA ARG A 74 7.75 -14.03 -6.87
C ARG A 74 6.87 -12.94 -6.28
N ILE A 75 6.51 -13.09 -5.01
CA ILE A 75 5.67 -12.11 -4.32
C ILE A 75 6.44 -10.80 -4.07
N CYS A 76 7.76 -10.88 -3.88
CA CYS A 76 8.63 -9.72 -3.79
C CYS A 76 9.24 -9.38 -5.14
N LYS A 77 9.42 -8.09 -5.38
CA LYS A 77 10.23 -7.61 -6.51
C LYS A 77 11.68 -8.10 -6.36
N ALA A 78 12.38 -8.30 -7.47
CA ALA A 78 13.80 -8.70 -7.44
C ALA A 78 14.71 -7.70 -6.70
N THR A 79 14.32 -6.43 -6.61
CA THR A 79 15.03 -5.39 -5.84
C THR A 79 14.61 -5.33 -4.36
N GLN A 80 13.55 -6.05 -3.98
CA GLN A 80 13.00 -6.11 -2.63
C GLN A 80 13.48 -7.36 -1.87
N THR A 81 14.77 -7.67 -1.96
CA THR A 81 15.39 -8.78 -1.23
C THR A 81 15.44 -8.50 0.28
N ILE A 82 15.36 -9.57 1.08
CA ILE A 82 15.30 -9.47 2.55
C ILE A 82 16.47 -8.63 3.08
N GLY A 83 16.14 -7.60 3.88
CA GLY A 83 17.13 -6.74 4.50
C GLY A 83 17.81 -5.72 3.57
N ASN A 84 17.40 -5.60 2.30
CA ASN A 84 17.90 -4.57 1.41
C ASN A 84 17.38 -3.18 1.83
N TYR A 85 18.15 -2.48 2.66
CA TYR A 85 17.81 -1.17 3.21
C TYR A 85 19.02 -0.23 3.15
N THR A 86 18.76 1.07 3.15
CA THR A 86 19.79 2.10 3.29
C THR A 86 19.61 2.85 4.61
N ALA A 87 20.59 3.67 4.99
CA ALA A 87 20.44 4.54 6.17
C ALA A 87 19.33 5.60 5.99
N GLU A 88 19.07 6.02 4.74
CA GLU A 88 18.03 6.98 4.40
C GLU A 88 16.64 6.35 4.40
N PHE A 89 16.55 5.08 3.96
CA PHE A 89 15.32 4.30 3.92
C PHE A 89 15.46 3.03 4.76
N PRO A 90 15.42 3.13 6.10
CA PRO A 90 15.53 1.99 6.99
C PRO A 90 14.22 1.18 7.07
N SER A 91 14.32 -0.03 7.58
CA SER A 91 13.17 -0.81 8.08
C SER A 91 12.49 -0.10 9.25
N LEU A 92 11.18 -0.34 9.43
CA LEU A 92 10.45 0.21 10.57
C LEU A 92 10.96 -0.41 11.86
N GLN A 93 11.15 0.39 12.90
CA GLN A 93 11.43 -0.10 14.25
C GLN A 93 10.12 -0.13 15.05
N ALA A 94 9.74 -1.27 15.60
CA ALA A 94 8.53 -1.45 16.41
C ALA A 94 8.73 -2.48 17.53
N TRP A 95 7.66 -2.83 18.23
CA TRP A 95 7.62 -3.83 19.31
C TRP A 95 6.51 -4.86 19.07
N PRO A 96 6.53 -6.02 19.74
CA PRO A 96 5.46 -7.01 19.63
C PRO A 96 4.12 -6.38 20.03
N GLY A 97 3.07 -6.62 19.24
CA GLY A 97 1.75 -6.03 19.52
C GLY A 97 1.58 -4.56 19.10
N ALA A 98 2.60 -3.89 18.57
CA ALA A 98 2.49 -2.51 18.10
C ALA A 98 1.43 -2.37 17.00
N PHE A 99 0.69 -1.27 17.02
CA PHE A 99 -0.12 -0.87 15.88
C PHE A 99 0.76 -0.10 14.90
N ILE A 100 0.65 -0.42 13.61
CA ILE A 100 1.41 0.22 12.54
C ILE A 100 0.49 0.61 11.39
N ALA A 101 0.87 1.66 10.66
CA ALA A 101 0.27 2.07 9.41
C ALA A 101 1.19 1.67 8.25
N LEU A 102 0.62 1.10 7.18
CA LEU A 102 1.27 0.98 5.88
C LEU A 102 0.62 2.00 4.95
N GLN A 103 1.32 3.10 4.65
CA GLN A 103 0.82 4.16 3.80
C GLN A 103 1.26 3.99 2.34
N TYR A 104 0.39 4.34 1.41
CA TYR A 104 0.58 4.19 -0.04
C TYR A 104 -0.14 5.30 -0.80
N GLN A 105 0.18 5.48 -2.08
CA GLN A 105 -0.52 6.45 -2.93
C GLN A 105 -1.62 5.81 -3.75
N GLU A 106 -2.73 6.52 -3.93
CA GLU A 106 -3.83 6.04 -4.78
C GLU A 106 -3.53 6.19 -6.27
N ASN A 107 -2.61 7.08 -6.68
CA ASN A 107 -2.19 7.28 -8.07
C ASN A 107 -3.35 7.36 -9.09
N GLY A 108 -4.47 7.99 -8.67
CA GLY A 108 -5.69 8.17 -9.47
C GLY A 108 -6.71 7.03 -9.44
N HIS A 109 -6.45 5.90 -8.76
CA HIS A 109 -7.36 4.73 -8.78
C HIS A 109 -8.66 4.95 -8.02
N VAL A 110 -8.68 5.95 -7.13
CA VAL A 110 -9.76 6.23 -6.21
C VAL A 110 -10.47 7.52 -6.60
N THR A 111 -9.73 8.59 -6.87
CA THR A 111 -10.34 9.90 -7.19
C THR A 111 -10.61 10.10 -8.68
N LEU A 112 -10.06 9.26 -9.55
CA LEU A 112 -10.27 9.29 -11.00
C LEU A 112 -10.71 7.91 -11.56
N PRO A 113 -11.75 7.26 -11.01
CA PRO A 113 -12.16 5.90 -11.41
C PRO A 113 -12.56 5.80 -12.89
N GLN A 114 -12.96 6.91 -13.52
CA GLN A 114 -13.27 6.99 -14.95
C GLN A 114 -12.07 6.70 -15.86
N LEU A 115 -10.83 6.73 -15.34
CA LEU A 115 -9.63 6.33 -16.09
C LEU A 115 -9.53 4.81 -16.25
N THR A 116 -10.23 4.06 -15.40
CA THR A 116 -10.29 2.60 -15.45
C THR A 116 -11.73 2.09 -15.36
N PRO A 117 -12.59 2.43 -16.35
CA PRO A 117 -14.02 2.10 -16.31
C PRO A 117 -14.32 0.59 -16.29
N GLN A 118 -13.34 -0.24 -16.66
CA GLN A 118 -13.40 -1.70 -16.61
C GLN A 118 -13.21 -2.29 -15.20
N LYS A 119 -12.81 -1.47 -14.22
CA LYS A 119 -12.60 -1.89 -12.83
C LYS A 119 -13.91 -1.74 -12.06
N LYS A 120 -14.25 -2.77 -11.27
CA LYS A 120 -15.50 -2.80 -10.50
C LYS A 120 -15.45 -1.88 -9.26
N ASP A 121 -14.30 -1.84 -8.60
CA ASP A 121 -14.03 -1.02 -7.43
C ASP A 121 -12.51 -0.78 -7.30
N SER A 122 -12.05 -0.15 -6.21
CA SER A 122 -10.64 0.14 -5.95
C SER A 122 -9.82 -1.09 -5.54
N GLY A 123 -10.44 -2.26 -5.39
CA GLY A 123 -9.75 -3.50 -5.03
C GLY A 123 -9.64 -3.73 -3.52
N THR A 124 -8.89 -4.77 -3.17
CA THR A 124 -8.71 -5.23 -1.79
C THR A 124 -7.24 -5.48 -1.52
N VAL A 125 -6.77 -5.00 -0.38
CA VAL A 125 -5.42 -5.28 0.11
C VAL A 125 -5.46 -6.44 1.10
N TYR A 126 -4.49 -7.34 0.98
CA TYR A 126 -4.19 -8.40 1.91
C TYR A 126 -2.78 -8.18 2.44
N ILE A 127 -2.62 -8.22 3.76
CA ILE A 127 -1.32 -8.08 4.39
C ILE A 127 -1.01 -9.37 5.11
N TYR A 128 0.03 -10.06 4.62
CA TYR A 128 0.55 -11.28 5.22
C TYR A 128 1.79 -10.95 6.05
N GLY A 129 2.11 -11.81 7.02
CA GLY A 129 3.38 -11.68 7.73
C GLY A 129 4.01 -12.99 8.16
N THR A 130 5.33 -12.98 8.32
CA THR A 130 6.14 -14.13 8.74
C THR A 130 7.43 -13.71 9.44
N SER A 131 7.89 -14.52 10.40
CA SER A 131 9.23 -14.44 10.98
C SER A 131 10.27 -15.26 10.22
N SER A 132 9.88 -15.95 9.16
CA SER A 132 10.74 -16.84 8.37
C SER A 132 10.54 -16.58 6.88
N PRO A 133 10.78 -15.34 6.39
CA PRO A 133 10.62 -15.00 4.98
C PRO A 133 11.61 -15.74 4.07
N SER A 134 11.30 -15.83 2.78
CA SER A 134 12.22 -16.27 1.74
C SER A 134 12.17 -15.33 0.54
N ASP A 135 13.32 -15.02 -0.07
CA ASP A 135 13.38 -14.30 -1.36
C ASP A 135 12.73 -15.11 -2.49
N GLU A 136 12.56 -16.42 -2.28
CA GLU A 136 11.88 -17.33 -3.20
C GLU A 136 10.38 -17.46 -2.91
N ASP A 137 9.80 -16.70 -1.97
CA ASP A 137 8.37 -16.74 -1.71
C ASP A 137 7.58 -16.31 -2.98
N THR A 138 6.53 -17.07 -3.31
CA THR A 138 5.72 -16.85 -4.52
C THR A 138 4.32 -16.38 -4.19
N LEU A 139 3.71 -15.59 -5.07
CA LEU A 139 2.34 -15.14 -4.89
C LEU A 139 1.39 -16.34 -4.75
N ALA A 140 1.56 -17.36 -5.59
CA ALA A 140 0.70 -18.56 -5.61
C ALA A 140 0.82 -19.43 -4.34
N SER A 141 1.92 -19.36 -3.59
CA SER A 141 2.10 -20.14 -2.35
C SER A 141 1.60 -19.42 -1.10
N ILE A 142 1.38 -18.11 -1.17
CA ILE A 142 1.04 -17.26 -0.02
C ILE A 142 -0.34 -16.62 -0.17
N HIS A 143 -0.59 -15.93 -1.28
CA HIS A 143 -1.79 -15.13 -1.45
C HIS A 143 -3.04 -16.00 -1.56
N ARG A 144 -4.01 -15.78 -0.66
CA ARG A 144 -5.21 -16.63 -0.48
C ARG A 144 -4.91 -18.08 -0.12
N VAL A 145 -3.67 -18.37 0.29
CA VAL A 145 -3.22 -19.69 0.78
C VAL A 145 -2.90 -19.61 2.27
N TRP A 146 -2.09 -18.62 2.68
CA TRP A 146 -1.90 -18.30 4.09
C TRP A 146 -3.20 -17.73 4.67
N ASN A 147 -3.55 -18.18 5.87
CA ASN A 147 -4.79 -17.83 6.55
C ASN A 147 -4.49 -17.17 7.91
N GLU A 148 -5.52 -16.63 8.56
CA GLU A 148 -5.37 -15.92 9.84
C GLU A 148 -4.86 -16.83 10.98
N HIS A 149 -5.16 -18.13 10.90
CA HIS A 149 -4.72 -19.13 11.88
C HIS A 149 -3.24 -19.53 11.72
N GLY A 150 -2.57 -19.12 10.65
CA GLY A 150 -1.18 -19.50 10.37
C GLY A 150 -0.99 -20.97 9.99
N THR A 151 -2.06 -21.65 9.57
CA THR A 151 -2.03 -23.07 9.18
C THR A 151 -2.08 -23.28 7.67
N GLY A 152 -2.26 -22.20 6.92
CA GLY A 152 -2.34 -22.23 5.46
C GLY A 152 -0.98 -22.40 4.80
N GLY A 153 -0.96 -23.02 3.63
CA GLY A 153 0.28 -23.24 2.85
C GLY A 153 1.29 -24.08 3.62
N ASP A 154 2.49 -23.55 3.77
CA ASP A 154 3.60 -24.18 4.50
C ASP A 154 3.64 -23.83 6.00
N GLY A 155 2.65 -23.08 6.50
CA GLY A 155 2.52 -22.75 7.92
C GLY A 155 3.59 -21.80 8.47
N ARG A 156 4.42 -21.18 7.62
CA ARG A 156 5.46 -20.22 8.07
C ARG A 156 4.92 -18.83 8.38
N GLY A 157 3.70 -18.52 7.96
CA GLY A 157 3.13 -17.19 8.14
C GLY A 157 1.61 -17.21 8.11
N ARG A 158 1.04 -16.02 8.18
CA ARG A 158 -0.41 -15.81 8.36
C ARG A 158 -0.89 -14.57 7.63
N LEU A 159 -2.17 -14.57 7.28
CA LEU A 159 -2.89 -13.35 6.93
C LEU A 159 -3.09 -12.53 8.20
N LEU A 160 -2.69 -11.27 8.21
CA LEU A 160 -2.86 -10.37 9.35
C LEU A 160 -4.15 -9.57 9.23
N VAL A 161 -4.38 -8.98 8.06
CA VAL A 161 -5.59 -8.21 7.77
C VAL A 161 -5.93 -8.29 6.29
N SER A 162 -7.23 -8.19 5.99
CA SER A 162 -7.74 -7.81 4.68
C SER A 162 -8.55 -6.51 4.81
N ARG A 163 -8.32 -5.58 3.89
CA ARG A 163 -8.89 -4.22 3.90
C ARG A 163 -9.23 -3.77 2.48
N ARG A 164 -10.19 -2.86 2.33
CA ARG A 164 -10.38 -2.17 1.05
C ARG A 164 -9.15 -1.32 0.73
N PHE A 165 -8.79 -1.22 -0.54
CA PHE A 165 -7.71 -0.33 -0.96
C PHE A 165 -8.03 1.13 -0.66
N ASP A 166 -9.30 1.52 -0.78
CA ASP A 166 -9.83 2.83 -0.41
C ASP A 166 -10.67 2.73 0.87
N ASP A 167 -10.40 3.59 1.86
CA ASP A 167 -11.21 3.71 3.09
C ASP A 167 -12.29 4.79 3.00
N GLY A 168 -12.37 5.52 1.87
CA GLY A 168 -13.34 6.59 1.64
C GLY A 168 -12.88 7.98 2.08
N GLN A 169 -11.69 8.15 2.66
CA GLN A 169 -11.19 9.45 3.12
C GLN A 169 -10.16 10.07 2.17
N ARG A 170 -9.32 9.22 1.58
CA ARG A 170 -8.09 9.63 0.89
C ARG A 170 -8.33 10.34 -0.42
N TYR A 171 -7.37 11.13 -0.85
CA TYR A 171 -7.42 11.79 -2.14
C TYR A 171 -6.03 12.17 -2.63
N GLN A 172 -5.82 12.03 -3.93
CA GLN A 172 -4.82 12.78 -4.67
C GLN A 172 -5.47 14.05 -5.22
N ILE A 173 -4.80 15.19 -5.11
CA ILE A 173 -5.33 16.46 -5.60
C ILE A 173 -5.43 16.43 -7.12
N ASN A 174 -6.67 16.55 -7.59
CA ASN A 174 -7.01 16.74 -8.98
C ASN A 174 -8.40 17.40 -9.11
N GLU A 175 -8.78 17.70 -10.34
CA GLU A 175 -10.03 18.41 -10.65
C GLU A 175 -11.29 17.52 -10.65
N GLY A 176 -11.14 16.21 -10.43
CA GLY A 176 -12.23 15.25 -10.37
C GLY A 176 -13.18 15.49 -9.19
N PRO A 177 -14.47 15.15 -9.34
CA PRO A 177 -15.48 15.44 -8.32
C PRO A 177 -15.21 14.72 -6.99
N ILE A 178 -14.70 13.48 -7.01
CA ILE A 178 -14.39 12.70 -5.81
C ILE A 178 -13.25 13.37 -5.03
N SER A 179 -12.18 13.77 -5.72
CA SER A 179 -11.06 14.50 -5.12
C SER A 179 -11.54 15.80 -4.46
N LYS A 180 -12.34 16.62 -5.17
CA LYS A 180 -12.88 17.88 -4.61
C LYS A 180 -13.79 17.67 -3.41
N GLU A 181 -14.67 16.67 -3.46
CA GLU A 181 -15.55 16.33 -2.32
C GLU A 181 -14.73 15.93 -1.10
N ARG A 182 -13.74 15.04 -1.28
CA ARG A 182 -12.92 14.54 -0.18
C ARG A 182 -11.98 15.60 0.39
N GLN A 183 -11.39 16.47 -0.45
CA GLN A 183 -10.62 17.63 0.02
C GLN A 183 -11.45 18.56 0.92
N ASN A 184 -12.74 18.75 0.60
CA ASN A 184 -13.63 19.56 1.42
C ASN A 184 -14.02 18.87 2.74
N ARG A 185 -14.24 17.55 2.71
CA ARG A 185 -14.66 16.78 3.89
C ARG A 185 -13.50 16.44 4.84
N TYR A 186 -12.34 16.11 4.28
CA TYR A 186 -11.14 15.61 4.97
C TYR A 186 -9.99 16.58 4.75
N HIS A 187 -10.26 17.86 4.97
CA HIS A 187 -9.26 18.91 4.78
C HIS A 187 -8.06 18.72 5.71
N LYS A 188 -6.85 18.89 5.16
CA LYS A 188 -5.61 18.90 5.93
C LYS A 188 -4.65 19.96 5.42
N VAL A 189 -3.70 20.35 6.27
CA VAL A 189 -2.56 21.15 5.87
C VAL A 189 -1.55 20.27 5.12
N ALA A 190 -0.96 20.81 4.04
CA ALA A 190 0.06 20.09 3.28
C ALA A 190 1.29 19.79 4.14
N MET A 191 1.79 18.55 4.10
CA MET A 191 2.92 18.10 4.92
C MET A 191 3.71 17.02 4.20
N ASP A 192 5.04 17.13 4.20
CA ASP A 192 5.91 16.10 3.65
C ASP A 192 5.79 14.78 4.45
N PRO A 193 5.88 13.62 3.79
CA PRO A 193 6.13 13.43 2.35
C PRO A 193 4.86 13.46 1.48
N GLN A 194 3.67 13.53 2.08
CA GLN A 194 2.40 13.42 1.35
C GLN A 194 2.06 14.68 0.55
N GLY A 195 2.69 15.81 0.90
CA GLY A 195 2.36 17.10 0.35
C GLY A 195 0.91 17.45 0.65
N ALA A 196 0.20 17.95 -0.35
CA ALA A 196 -1.20 18.33 -0.22
C ALA A 196 -2.19 17.15 -0.36
N ASP A 197 -1.73 16.01 -0.88
CA ASP A 197 -2.51 14.77 -0.99
C ASP A 197 -2.69 14.12 0.38
N LEU A 198 -3.80 13.41 0.57
CA LEU A 198 -4.02 12.51 1.70
C LEU A 198 -3.80 11.07 1.24
N TRP A 199 -2.68 10.48 1.65
CA TRP A 199 -2.29 9.13 1.26
C TRP A 199 -3.23 8.07 1.81
N CYS A 200 -3.28 6.99 1.06
CA CYS A 200 -3.86 5.75 1.48
C CYS A 200 -3.14 5.12 2.67
N GLN A 201 -3.84 4.36 3.52
CA GLN A 201 -3.21 3.56 4.57
C GLN A 201 -3.95 2.26 4.95
N ASN A 202 -3.22 1.23 5.34
CA ASN A 202 -3.80 0.08 6.02
C ASN A 202 -3.17 -0.06 7.38
N ASP A 203 -4.01 -0.02 8.41
CA ASP A 203 -3.59 -0.06 9.79
C ASP A 203 -3.81 -1.47 10.34
N LEU A 204 -2.81 -1.97 11.08
CA LEU A 204 -2.84 -3.33 11.63
C LEU A 204 -2.04 -3.41 12.93
N ARG A 205 -2.35 -4.46 13.71
CA ARG A 205 -1.59 -4.81 14.90
C ARG A 205 -0.58 -5.90 14.57
N LEU A 206 0.69 -5.68 14.91
CA LEU A 206 1.71 -6.72 14.85
C LEU A 206 1.36 -7.84 15.84
N PRO A 207 1.67 -9.11 15.52
CA PRO A 207 1.46 -10.19 16.46
C PRO A 207 2.30 -10.04 17.74
N LEU A 208 1.82 -10.57 18.87
CA LEU A 208 2.51 -10.48 20.16
C LEU A 208 3.68 -11.47 20.29
N ASP A 209 3.75 -12.47 19.43
CA ASP A 209 4.74 -13.55 19.44
C ASP A 209 6.00 -13.25 18.60
N VAL A 210 6.07 -12.10 17.92
CA VAL A 210 7.26 -11.68 17.16
C VAL A 210 8.39 -11.27 18.11
N ARG A 211 9.64 -11.53 17.72
CA ARG A 211 10.84 -11.29 18.58
C ARG A 211 12.03 -10.65 17.88
N ARG A 212 12.06 -10.74 16.55
CA ARG A 212 13.13 -10.22 15.68
C ARG A 212 12.46 -9.59 14.47
N ARG A 213 13.20 -9.40 13.38
CA ARG A 213 12.63 -9.00 12.09
C ARG A 213 11.38 -9.80 11.72
N TYR A 214 10.33 -9.09 11.38
CA TYR A 214 9.07 -9.62 10.89
C TYR A 214 8.80 -9.05 9.51
N SER A 215 8.66 -9.91 8.52
CA SER A 215 8.41 -9.51 7.14
C SER A 215 6.92 -9.42 6.88
N LEU A 216 6.51 -8.39 6.17
CA LEU A 216 5.15 -8.19 5.70
C LEU A 216 5.11 -8.20 4.17
N TYR A 217 4.10 -8.87 3.63
CA TYR A 217 3.78 -8.86 2.21
C TYR A 217 2.46 -8.12 2.03
N TRP A 218 2.54 -6.90 1.50
CA TRP A 218 1.38 -6.11 1.11
C TRP A 218 0.98 -6.51 -0.31
N VAL A 219 -0.25 -7.00 -0.49
CA VAL A 219 -0.76 -7.51 -1.77
C VAL A 219 -2.08 -6.83 -2.09
N TRP A 220 -2.11 -6.02 -3.14
CA TRP A 220 -3.31 -5.35 -3.62
C TRP A 220 -3.89 -6.07 -4.84
N ASP A 221 -5.03 -6.72 -4.64
CA ASP A 221 -5.84 -7.32 -5.70
C ASP A 221 -6.74 -6.27 -6.35
N TRP A 222 -6.52 -6.01 -7.63
CA TRP A 222 -7.32 -5.08 -8.40
C TRP A 222 -7.65 -5.58 -9.82
N PRO A 223 -8.33 -6.74 -9.94
CA PRO A 223 -8.57 -7.36 -11.24
C PRO A 223 -9.54 -6.56 -12.11
N THR A 224 -9.39 -6.71 -13.42
CA THR A 224 -10.41 -6.32 -14.41
C THR A 224 -11.43 -7.44 -14.55
N ALA A 225 -12.72 -7.12 -14.46
CA ALA A 225 -13.79 -8.09 -14.61
C ALA A 225 -13.91 -8.59 -16.08
N PRO A 226 -14.42 -9.82 -16.29
CA PRO A 226 -14.89 -10.28 -17.60
C PRO A 226 -15.80 -9.28 -18.32
N SER A 227 -15.58 -9.12 -19.63
CA SER A 227 -16.40 -8.29 -20.52
C SER A 227 -16.33 -8.82 -21.96
N ASP A 228 -17.16 -8.31 -22.88
CA ASP A 228 -17.11 -8.71 -24.29
C ASP A 228 -15.73 -8.47 -24.94
N ALA A 229 -15.05 -7.39 -24.52
CA ALA A 229 -13.70 -7.06 -24.99
C ALA A 229 -12.59 -7.88 -24.29
N LEU A 230 -12.89 -8.44 -23.10
CA LEU A 230 -11.95 -9.19 -22.29
C LEU A 230 -12.70 -10.34 -21.57
N PRO A 231 -13.01 -11.44 -22.28
CA PRO A 231 -13.94 -12.47 -21.78
C PRO A 231 -13.52 -13.14 -20.47
N GLU A 232 -12.21 -13.28 -20.25
CA GLU A 232 -11.66 -13.90 -19.04
C GLU A 232 -11.32 -12.88 -17.94
N GLY A 233 -11.57 -11.59 -18.18
CA GLY A 233 -11.04 -10.52 -17.34
C GLY A 233 -9.50 -10.48 -17.38
N LYS A 234 -8.89 -9.81 -16.40
CA LYS A 234 -7.43 -9.76 -16.25
C LYS A 234 -7.05 -9.64 -14.79
N ALA A 235 -6.19 -10.54 -14.33
CA ALA A 235 -5.52 -10.42 -13.04
C ALA A 235 -4.59 -9.21 -13.07
N GLU A 236 -4.64 -8.41 -12.01
CA GLU A 236 -3.76 -7.27 -11.82
C GLU A 236 -3.54 -7.13 -10.32
N ILE A 237 -2.33 -7.45 -9.89
CA ILE A 237 -1.96 -7.57 -8.48
C ILE A 237 -0.67 -6.79 -8.28
N TYR A 238 -0.69 -5.86 -7.35
CA TYR A 238 0.50 -5.11 -6.96
C TYR A 238 1.00 -5.60 -5.62
N THR A 239 2.31 -5.72 -5.46
CA THR A 239 2.88 -6.12 -4.16
C THR A 239 3.99 -5.20 -3.70
N SER A 240 4.19 -5.18 -2.38
CA SER A 240 5.37 -4.59 -1.76
C SER A 240 5.82 -5.45 -0.58
N CYS A 241 7.11 -5.75 -0.52
CA CYS A 241 7.73 -6.48 0.59
C CYS A 241 8.47 -5.53 1.52
N VAL A 242 8.12 -5.59 2.79
CA VAL A 242 8.61 -4.67 3.82
C VAL A 242 8.98 -5.47 5.08
N ASP A 243 9.91 -4.96 5.88
CA ASP A 243 10.36 -5.57 7.12
C ASP A 243 10.14 -4.60 8.30
N VAL A 244 9.79 -5.19 9.44
CA VAL A 244 9.71 -4.50 10.73
C VAL A 244 10.72 -5.12 11.66
N ASP A 245 11.67 -4.33 12.13
CA ASP A 245 12.64 -4.72 13.15
C ASP A 245 12.05 -4.51 14.54
N ILE A 246 12.11 -5.58 15.34
CA ILE A 246 11.54 -5.62 16.68
C ILE A 246 12.63 -5.26 17.69
N VAL A 247 12.51 -4.07 18.31
CA VAL A 247 13.58 -3.44 19.11
C VAL A 247 13.36 -3.39 20.61
N SER A 248 12.16 -3.72 21.09
CA SER A 248 11.87 -3.76 22.52
C SER A 248 10.69 -4.67 22.82
N ASP A 249 10.64 -5.23 24.03
CA ASP A 249 9.48 -5.94 24.56
C ASP A 249 8.52 -4.98 25.29
N ILE A 250 8.47 -3.70 24.89
CA ILE A 250 7.53 -2.75 25.51
C ILE A 250 6.12 -3.14 25.07
N GLU A 251 5.35 -3.71 25.99
CA GLU A 251 3.91 -3.83 25.81
C GLU A 251 3.30 -2.42 25.93
N GLN A 252 2.95 -1.81 24.79
CA GLN A 252 2.10 -0.64 24.81
C GLN A 252 0.71 -1.00 25.36
N GLY A 253 0.12 -0.04 26.08
CA GLY A 253 -1.24 -0.16 26.60
C GLY A 253 -2.28 -0.33 25.50
N LYS A 254 -3.53 -0.59 25.92
CA LYS A 254 -4.67 -0.71 25.01
C LYS A 254 -4.85 0.59 24.21
N MET A 255 -5.19 0.45 22.92
CA MET A 255 -5.56 1.57 22.06
C MET A 255 -6.75 2.34 22.65
N SER A 256 -6.58 3.65 22.82
CA SER A 256 -7.57 4.61 23.29
C SER A 256 -7.65 5.74 22.28
N PHE A 257 -8.23 5.42 21.12
CA PHE A 257 -8.26 6.32 19.95
C PHE A 257 -8.90 7.68 20.28
N VAL A 258 -8.22 8.77 19.92
CA VAL A 258 -8.72 10.15 20.05
C VAL A 258 -9.21 10.64 18.69
N ASP A 259 -10.46 11.11 18.60
CA ASP A 259 -11.00 11.66 17.35
C ASP A 259 -10.44 13.06 17.05
N GLY A 260 -10.49 13.47 15.76
CA GLY A 260 -10.13 14.84 15.35
C GLY A 260 -8.63 15.14 15.29
N GLN A 261 -7.79 14.11 15.19
CA GLN A 261 -6.35 14.25 15.00
C GLN A 261 -6.00 14.80 13.60
N ASP A 262 -4.78 15.31 13.45
CA ASP A 262 -4.24 15.72 12.15
C ASP A 262 -4.23 14.53 11.17
N LEU A 263 -4.98 14.65 10.07
CA LEU A 263 -5.11 13.61 9.06
C LEU A 263 -3.78 13.20 8.41
N ASN A 264 -2.73 14.03 8.50
CA ASN A 264 -1.39 13.63 8.06
C ASN A 264 -0.82 12.46 8.89
N LEU A 265 -1.27 12.31 10.13
CA LEU A 265 -0.73 11.40 11.13
C LEU A 265 -1.82 10.55 11.81
N ALA A 266 -3.10 10.75 11.51
CA ALA A 266 -4.18 10.04 12.16
C ALA A 266 -4.30 8.59 11.67
N GLY A 267 -4.53 7.67 12.60
CA GLY A 267 -4.98 6.32 12.29
C GLY A 267 -6.45 6.27 11.87
N ILE A 268 -6.86 5.16 11.26
CA ILE A 268 -8.26 4.89 10.94
C ILE A 268 -8.87 4.14 12.12
N LYS A 269 -9.79 4.80 12.82
CA LYS A 269 -10.44 4.28 14.02
C LYS A 269 -10.99 2.87 13.83
N GLU A 270 -11.69 2.63 12.72
CA GLU A 270 -12.31 1.34 12.40
C GLU A 270 -11.29 0.21 12.15
N GLN A 271 -10.01 0.55 11.95
CA GLN A 271 -8.92 -0.42 11.76
C GLN A 271 -8.08 -0.61 13.02
N LEU A 272 -8.16 0.32 14.00
CA LEU A 272 -7.36 0.31 15.22
C LEU A 272 -8.14 -0.13 16.47
N VAL A 273 -9.47 -0.01 16.45
CA VAL A 273 -10.33 -0.37 17.58
C VAL A 273 -11.21 -1.54 17.17
N ASP A 274 -11.28 -2.55 18.04
CA ASP A 274 -12.22 -3.67 17.86
C ASP A 274 -13.65 -3.11 17.79
N LYS A 275 -14.46 -3.64 16.88
CA LYS A 275 -15.89 -3.34 16.86
C LYS A 275 -16.51 -4.02 18.08
N GLU A 276 -17.02 -3.23 19.02
CA GLU A 276 -17.87 -3.71 20.11
C GLU A 276 -19.13 -4.41 19.58
#